data_AF-A0A0Q6YCB3-F1
#
_entry.id   AF-A0A0Q6YCB3-F1
#
_cell.length_a   1.000
_cell.length_b   1.000
_cell.length_c   1.000
_cell.angle_alpha   90.00
_cell.angle_beta   90.00
_cell.angle_gamma   90.00
#
_symmetry.space_group_name_H-M   'P 1'
#
loop_
_entity.id
_entity.type
_entity.pdbx_description
1 polymer ?
#
loop_
_entity_poly.entity_id
_entity_poly.type
_entity_poly.pdbx_seq_one_letter_code
_entity_poly.pdbx_strand_id
1 'polypeptide(L)'
;MTAAVIRPADEARLPIDGATIRRTCDTALNLTTTTPETLETLVGALVGHVELLMRAVRAVAPRMQEPGNKRLAEHVLTRAREDIDCWPGPGASEQGTHLFNLATVCRALVTLHEHPGPLDQDAGR
;
A
#
# COMPACT_ATOMS: atom_id res chain seq x y z
N MET A 1 10.15 -40.86 -7.28
CA MET A 1 10.55 -39.45 -7.10
C MET A 1 9.46 -38.59 -7.72
N THR A 2 8.53 -38.10 -6.92
CA THR A 2 7.37 -37.34 -7.41
C THR A 2 7.68 -35.86 -7.24
N ALA A 3 7.90 -35.17 -8.35
CA ALA A 3 8.06 -33.72 -8.37
C ALA A 3 6.74 -33.09 -7.92
N ALA A 4 6.77 -32.38 -6.79
CA ALA A 4 5.63 -31.60 -6.32
C ALA A 4 5.39 -30.47 -7.33
N VAL A 5 4.28 -30.57 -8.06
CA VAL A 5 3.72 -29.48 -8.85
C VAL A 5 3.28 -28.40 -7.86
N ILE A 6 4.12 -27.37 -7.70
CA ILE A 6 3.74 -26.14 -7.00
C ILE A 6 2.60 -25.53 -7.83
N ARG A 7 1.39 -25.55 -7.28
CA ARG A 7 0.23 -24.88 -7.87
C ARG A 7 0.49 -23.36 -7.82
N PRO A 8 0.13 -22.58 -8.85
CA PRO A 8 0.28 -21.13 -8.88
C PRO A 8 -0.64 -20.36 -7.88
N ALA A 9 -1.21 -21.07 -6.89
CA ALA A 9 -2.04 -20.49 -5.83
C ALA A 9 -1.26 -20.24 -4.52
N ASP A 10 0.00 -20.69 -4.44
CA ASP A 10 0.80 -20.64 -3.20
C ASP A 10 1.64 -19.36 -3.06
N GLU A 11 1.81 -18.58 -4.13
CA GLU A 11 2.45 -17.24 -4.05
C GLU A 11 1.53 -16.20 -3.38
N ALA A 12 0.26 -16.54 -3.12
CA ALA A 12 -0.77 -15.61 -2.67
C ALA A 12 -0.84 -15.38 -1.15
N ARG A 13 0.11 -15.87 -0.33
CA ARG A 13 -0.06 -15.84 1.14
C ARG A 13 1.21 -15.61 1.96
N LEU A 14 2.21 -14.91 1.44
CA LEU A 14 3.12 -14.28 2.39
C LEU A 14 2.34 -13.17 3.12
N PRO A 15 2.22 -13.23 4.46
CA PRO A 15 1.51 -12.20 5.21
C PRO A 15 2.19 -10.86 4.94
N ILE A 16 1.38 -9.84 4.63
CA ILE A 16 1.89 -8.48 4.47
C ILE A 16 2.53 -8.06 5.79
N ASP A 17 3.83 -7.75 5.76
CA ASP A 17 4.56 -7.28 6.95
C ASP A 17 4.19 -5.82 7.25
N GLY A 18 3.03 -5.63 7.89
CA GLY A 18 2.54 -4.32 8.28
C GLY A 18 3.50 -3.57 9.21
N ALA A 19 4.30 -4.27 10.01
CA ALA A 19 5.25 -3.64 10.92
C ALA A 19 6.43 -3.00 10.16
N THR A 20 6.96 -3.69 9.14
CA THR A 20 7.97 -3.12 8.26
C THR A 20 7.41 -1.97 7.44
N ILE A 21 6.20 -2.11 6.89
CA ILE A 21 5.54 -1.02 6.14
C ILE A 21 5.37 0.24 6.99
N ARG A 22 4.85 0.10 8.22
CA ARG A 22 4.68 1.22 9.15
C ARG A 22 6.01 1.90 9.46
N ARG A 23 7.07 1.13 9.73
CA ARG A 23 8.41 1.69 9.97
C ARG A 23 8.92 2.50 8.77
N THR A 24 8.69 2.03 7.54
CA THR A 24 9.05 2.78 6.34
C THR A 24 8.24 4.07 6.21
N CYS A 25 6.92 4.03 6.49
CA CYS A 25 6.07 5.22 6.50
C CYS A 25 6.54 6.24 7.55
N ASP A 26 6.80 5.80 8.78
CA ASP A 26 7.26 6.67 9.86
C ASP A 26 8.64 7.26 9.55
N THR A 27 9.53 6.49 8.91
CA THR A 27 10.83 7.02 8.45
C THR A 27 10.64 8.14 7.43
N ALA A 28 9.76 7.94 6.45
CA ALA A 28 9.48 8.94 5.41
C ALA A 28 8.79 10.19 5.96
N LEU A 29 7.82 10.04 6.86
CA LEU A 29 7.05 11.15 7.44
C LEU A 29 7.86 12.01 8.41
N ASN A 30 8.87 11.43 9.07
CA ASN A 30 9.74 12.13 10.02
C ASN A 30 11.07 12.60 9.39
N LEU A 31 11.21 12.49 8.07
CA LEU A 31 12.44 12.86 7.36
C LEU A 31 12.57 14.38 7.26
N THR A 32 13.61 14.95 7.87
CA THR A 32 13.87 16.40 7.85
C THR A 32 14.91 16.79 6.81
N THR A 33 15.95 15.97 6.63
CA THR A 33 17.01 16.13 5.62
C THR A 33 17.45 14.75 5.14
N THR A 34 17.72 14.62 3.85
CA THR A 34 18.14 13.33 3.26
C THR A 34 19.03 13.54 2.04
N THR A 35 19.81 12.53 1.69
CA THR A 35 20.51 12.49 0.40
C THR A 35 19.52 12.09 -0.71
N PRO A 36 19.80 12.44 -1.98
CA PRO A 36 18.99 12.01 -3.12
C PRO A 36 18.86 10.48 -3.24
N GLU A 37 19.92 9.72 -2.93
CA GLU A 37 19.93 8.25 -3.02
C GLU A 37 19.03 7.61 -1.95
N THR A 38 19.04 8.18 -0.75
CA THR A 38 18.16 7.74 0.35
C THR A 38 16.70 8.07 0.02
N LEU A 39 16.46 9.24 -0.59
CA LEU A 39 15.12 9.64 -1.04
C LEU A 39 14.59 8.71 -2.13
N GLU A 40 15.38 8.41 -3.16
CA GLU A 40 15.03 7.46 -4.21
C GLU A 40 14.74 6.06 -3.65
N THR A 41 15.58 5.58 -2.73
CA THR A 41 15.39 4.29 -2.06
C THR A 41 14.08 4.25 -1.28
N LEU A 42 13.77 5.31 -0.52
CA LEU A 42 12.53 5.39 0.26
C LEU A 42 11.29 5.50 -0.63
N VAL A 43 11.36 6.27 -1.72
CA VAL A 43 10.26 6.35 -2.69
C VAL A 43 10.03 4.98 -3.34
N GLY A 44 11.08 4.31 -3.81
CA GLY A 44 10.98 2.97 -4.39
C GLY A 44 10.36 1.95 -3.42
N ALA A 45 10.78 1.98 -2.15
CA ALA A 45 10.20 1.13 -1.11
C ALA A 45 8.72 1.44 -0.87
N LEU A 46 8.34 2.72 -0.79
CA LEU A 46 6.94 3.13 -0.59
C LEU A 46 6.06 2.77 -1.79
N VAL A 47 6.53 2.96 -3.03
CA VAL A 47 5.79 2.52 -4.23
C VAL A 47 5.50 1.03 -4.16
N GLY A 48 6.51 0.20 -3.85
CA GLY A 48 6.31 -1.25 -3.69
C GLY A 48 5.31 -1.61 -2.59
N HIS A 49 5.36 -0.92 -1.44
CA HIS A 49 4.39 -1.13 -0.36
C HIS A 49 2.97 -0.69 -0.75
N VAL A 50 2.82 0.45 -1.42
CA VAL A 50 1.51 0.94 -1.89
C VAL A 50 0.92 -0.03 -2.90
N GLU A 51 1.68 -0.50 -3.89
CA GLU A 51 1.19 -1.46 -4.87
C GLU A 51 0.74 -2.79 -4.23
N LEU A 52 1.52 -3.30 -3.28
CA LEU A 52 1.19 -4.50 -2.52
C LEU A 52 -0.13 -4.32 -1.74
N LEU A 53 -0.25 -3.22 -1.00
CA LEU A 53 -1.43 -2.94 -0.20
C LEU A 53 -2.66 -2.61 -1.05
N MET A 54 -2.51 -1.92 -2.18
CA MET A 54 -3.61 -1.66 -3.11
C MET A 54 -4.27 -2.97 -3.58
N ARG A 55 -3.47 -4.01 -3.87
CA ARG A 55 -4.00 -5.34 -4.23
C ARG A 55 -4.77 -5.96 -3.08
N ALA A 56 -4.21 -5.91 -1.87
CA ALA A 56 -4.84 -6.47 -0.68
C ALA A 56 -6.14 -5.76 -0.30
N VAL A 57 -6.13 -4.43 -0.28
CA VAL A 57 -7.32 -3.61 0.03
C VAL A 57 -8.38 -3.77 -1.06
N ARG A 58 -8.02 -3.82 -2.34
CA ARG A 58 -8.98 -4.06 -3.44
C ARG A 58 -9.66 -5.43 -3.34
N ALA A 59 -8.99 -6.45 -2.82
CA ALA A 59 -9.57 -7.77 -2.59
C ALA A 59 -10.57 -7.78 -1.41
N VAL A 60 -10.41 -6.88 -0.43
CA VAL A 60 -11.24 -6.83 0.78
C VAL A 60 -12.36 -5.79 0.69
N ALA A 61 -12.15 -4.69 -0.03
CA ALA A 61 -13.10 -3.57 -0.12
C ALA A 61 -14.54 -3.95 -0.52
N PRO A 62 -14.79 -4.88 -1.47
CA PRO A 62 -16.16 -5.30 -1.81
C PRO A 62 -16.90 -5.96 -0.64
N ARG A 63 -16.15 -6.55 0.29
CA ARG A 63 -16.67 -7.29 1.45
C ARG A 63 -16.86 -6.39 2.68
N MET A 64 -16.39 -5.15 2.67
CA MET A 64 -16.58 -4.22 3.79
C MET A 64 -18.06 -3.88 3.93
N GLN A 65 -18.65 -4.20 5.08
CA GLN A 65 -20.08 -3.95 5.34
C GLN A 65 -20.35 -2.49 5.71
N GLU A 66 -19.39 -1.82 6.34
CA GLU A 66 -19.53 -0.43 6.73
C GLU A 66 -19.41 0.49 5.51
N PRO A 67 -20.47 1.24 5.14
CA PRO A 67 -20.44 2.09 3.95
C PRO A 67 -19.34 3.17 4.00
N GLY A 68 -18.99 3.63 5.20
CA GLY A 68 -17.89 4.57 5.43
C GLY A 68 -16.54 3.98 5.04
N ASN A 69 -16.22 2.77 5.53
CA ASN A 69 -14.94 2.11 5.24
C ASN A 69 -14.83 1.74 3.77
N LYS A 70 -15.93 1.28 3.15
CA LYS A 70 -15.95 0.97 1.71
C LYS A 70 -15.63 2.21 0.86
N ARG A 71 -16.31 3.34 1.11
CA ARG A 71 -16.05 4.60 0.41
C ARG A 71 -14.65 5.11 0.67
N LEU A 72 -14.16 4.99 1.91
CA LEU A 72 -12.79 5.36 2.26
C LEU A 72 -11.77 4.50 1.51
N ALA A 73 -11.98 3.19 1.44
CA ALA A 73 -11.11 2.28 0.71
C ALA A 73 -11.09 2.59 -0.79
N GLU A 74 -12.24 2.84 -1.41
CA GLU A 74 -12.34 3.27 -2.81
C GLU A 74 -11.61 4.60 -3.07
N HIS A 75 -11.77 5.56 -2.16
CA HIS A 75 -11.09 6.85 -2.23
C HIS A 75 -9.56 6.70 -2.10
N VAL A 76 -9.09 5.97 -1.10
CA VAL A 76 -7.66 5.73 -0.86
C VAL A 76 -7.03 4.93 -2.00
N LEU A 77 -7.74 3.96 -2.59
CA LEU A 77 -7.28 3.21 -3.77
C LEU A 77 -7.13 4.11 -5.01
N THR A 78 -8.05 5.04 -5.21
CA THR A 78 -7.95 6.03 -6.30
C THR A 78 -6.75 6.94 -6.06
N ARG A 79 -6.62 7.48 -4.85
CA ARG A 79 -5.52 8.37 -4.48
C ARG A 79 -4.15 7.70 -4.61
N ALA A 80 -4.04 6.45 -4.17
CA ALA A 80 -2.82 5.66 -4.29
C ALA A 80 -2.38 5.46 -5.75
N ARG A 81 -3.35 5.26 -6.66
CA ARG A 81 -3.06 5.17 -8.10
C ARG A 81 -2.53 6.50 -8.63
N GLU A 82 -3.20 7.60 -8.32
CA GLU A 82 -2.75 8.95 -8.72
C GLU A 82 -1.33 9.25 -8.22
N ASP A 83 -1.05 8.96 -6.93
CA ASP A 83 0.25 9.20 -6.35
C ASP A 83 1.34 8.32 -6.98
N ILE A 84 1.05 7.06 -7.38
CA ILE A 84 2.00 6.22 -8.14
C ILE A 84 2.21 6.75 -9.56
N ASP A 85 1.14 7.10 -10.27
CA ASP A 85 1.22 7.52 -11.67
C ASP A 85 1.97 8.86 -11.84
N CYS A 86 2.06 9.66 -10.78
CA CYS A 86 2.89 10.86 -10.72
C CYS A 86 4.39 10.58 -10.54
N TRP A 87 4.84 9.32 -10.41
CA TRP A 87 6.25 8.95 -10.30
C TRP A 87 6.84 8.45 -11.65
N PRO A 88 8.05 8.88 -12.04
CA PRO A 88 8.87 9.93 -11.42
C PRO A 88 8.35 11.34 -11.75
N GLY A 89 8.09 12.15 -10.70
CA GLY A 89 7.54 13.50 -10.83
C GLY A 89 8.53 14.51 -11.43
N PRO A 90 8.06 15.71 -11.82
CA PRO A 90 8.87 16.71 -12.51
C PRO A 90 9.83 17.45 -11.54
N GLY A 91 10.95 16.81 -11.20
CA GLY A 91 12.12 17.46 -10.61
C GLY A 91 12.28 17.36 -9.09
N ALA A 92 13.47 17.75 -8.61
CA ALA A 92 13.93 17.52 -7.23
C ALA A 92 13.08 18.23 -6.15
N SER A 93 12.45 19.37 -6.45
CA SER A 93 11.66 20.11 -5.44
C SER A 93 10.34 19.44 -5.11
N GLU A 94 9.82 18.56 -5.97
CA GLU A 94 8.54 17.87 -5.77
C GLU A 94 8.72 16.49 -5.13
N GLN A 95 9.94 15.96 -5.09
CA GLN A 95 10.23 14.63 -4.54
C GLN A 95 9.90 14.51 -3.04
N GLY A 96 10.11 15.57 -2.26
CA GLY A 96 9.76 15.59 -0.84
C GLY A 96 8.24 15.52 -0.60
N THR A 97 7.47 16.31 -1.35
CA THR A 97 6.00 16.28 -1.33
C THR A 97 5.48 14.92 -1.79
N HIS A 98 6.08 14.36 -2.84
CA HIS A 98 5.70 13.06 -3.35
C HIS A 98 5.99 11.93 -2.34
N LEU A 99 7.16 11.93 -1.70
CA LEU A 99 7.49 11.00 -0.62
C LEU A 99 6.45 11.09 0.52
N PHE A 100 6.10 12.30 0.93
CA PHE A 100 5.11 12.53 1.97
C PHE A 100 3.72 12.00 1.60
N ASN A 101 3.27 12.23 0.36
CA ASN A 101 2.00 11.73 -0.14
C ASN A 101 1.98 10.20 -0.19
N LEU A 102 3.04 9.57 -0.73
CA LEU A 102 3.19 8.12 -0.77
C LEU A 102 3.18 7.51 0.64
N ALA A 103 3.90 8.11 1.60
CA ALA A 103 3.91 7.62 2.98
C ALA A 103 2.54 7.75 3.64
N THR A 104 1.82 8.84 3.37
CA THR A 104 0.46 9.08 3.89
C THR A 104 -0.53 8.07 3.34
N VAL A 105 -0.55 7.84 2.02
CA VAL A 105 -1.48 6.90 1.39
C VAL A 105 -1.13 5.45 1.76
N CYS A 106 0.16 5.11 1.87
CA CYS A 106 0.61 3.81 2.34
C CYS A 106 0.12 3.52 3.77
N ARG A 107 0.20 4.52 4.66
CA ARG A 107 -0.31 4.42 6.03
C ARG A 107 -1.83 4.23 6.08
N ALA A 108 -2.57 4.92 5.21
CA ALA A 108 -4.01 4.73 5.10
C ALA A 108 -4.37 3.32 4.61
N LEU A 109 -3.66 2.83 3.59
CA LEU A 109 -3.86 1.49 3.04
C LEU A 109 -3.55 0.37 4.05
N VAL A 110 -2.44 0.46 4.80
CA VAL A 110 -2.13 -0.57 5.82
C VAL A 110 -3.16 -0.56 6.95
N THR A 111 -3.67 0.62 7.33
CA THR A 111 -4.75 0.74 8.32
C THR A 111 -6.03 0.07 7.82
N LEU A 112 -6.43 0.31 6.56
CA LEU A 112 -7.60 -0.32 5.95
C LEU A 112 -7.43 -1.83 5.78
N HIS A 113 -6.21 -2.31 5.53
CA HIS A 113 -5.91 -3.73 5.42
C HIS A 113 -6.02 -4.46 6.76
N GLU A 114 -5.47 -3.88 7.83
CA GLU A 114 -5.46 -4.47 9.18
C GLU A 114 -6.79 -4.30 9.93
N HIS A 115 -7.51 -3.22 9.63
CA HIS A 115 -8.76 -2.86 10.29
C HIS A 115 -9.87 -2.58 9.27
N PRO A 116 -10.27 -3.57 8.45
CA PRO A 116 -11.27 -3.36 7.41
C PRO A 116 -12.71 -3.17 7.94
N GLY A 117 -12.92 -3.33 9.25
CA GLY A 117 -14.23 -3.42 9.88
C GLY A 117 -14.90 -4.78 9.64
N PRO A 118 -16.20 -4.92 9.93
CA PRO A 118 -16.96 -6.13 9.67
C PRO A 118 -16.95 -6.50 8.18
N LEU A 119 -16.62 -7.76 7.89
CA LEU A 119 -16.56 -8.28 6.54
C LEU A 119 -17.70 -9.24 6.26
N ASP A 120 -18.34 -9.06 5.11
CA ASP A 120 -19.22 -10.05 4.54
C ASP A 120 -18.38 -11.27 4.09
N GLN A 121 -18.72 -12.44 4.64
CA GLN A 121 -18.06 -13.70 4.33
C GLN A 121 -18.60 -14.32 3.03
N ASP A 122 -19.75 -13.85 2.54
CA ASP A 122 -20.45 -14.41 1.38
C ASP A 122 -20.29 -13.58 0.10
N ALA A 123 -19.82 -12.32 0.20
CA ALA A 123 -19.61 -11.41 -0.94
C ALA A 123 -18.48 -11.80 -1.92
N GLY A 124 -18.02 -13.06 -1.89
CA GLY A 124 -16.99 -13.61 -2.78
C GLY A 124 -17.32 -14.99 -3.35
N ARG A 125 -18.58 -15.45 -3.25
CA ARG A 125 -19.08 -16.68 -3.90
C ARG A 125 -19.89 -16.38 -5.15
#